data_AF-A0A944NVM2-F1
#
_entry.id   AF-A0A944NVM2-F1
#
_cell.length_a   1.000
_cell.length_b   1.000
_cell.length_c   1.000
_cell.angle_alpha   90.00
_cell.angle_beta   90.00
_cell.angle_gamma   90.00
#
_symmetry.space_group_name_H-M   'P 1'
#
loop_
_entity.id
_entity.type
_entity.pdbx_description
1 polymer ?
#
loop_
_entity_poly.entity_id
_entity_poly.type
_entity_poly.pdbx_seq_one_letter_code
_entity_poly.pdbx_strand_id
1 'polypeptide(L)'
;MFEAGIALFITAIVVIAILYIISIWIYKRAPSNMCFIRTGFRGTKVCLGKGALVLPVFHEVSWVSLETLKLIIPRSRDQAILTSDNIRIDAVVELYTHVGHTDDAVLVASRSLGEKTFDSDKVRNLLEAKVVGALRSYAATKTLKELHQNRDAFASEIRNGVTESFTSNGLVLEEVSIVTLEQSGKEFFRTDNVFDAEGLKVITEITSEAKRKVHDTEKRTTVSIRQKDLDTQLELLEIERHEAVARANQDKEIANEQAKQLGEKQIYVLDQRMGVEEKEIDNEKTLERMRTDRDLTVTEEAKRREAAEIQKELALEKERRDREIELIAKAREEELANISRNLTLEKAERDRQIELVGKAKESELAEIDRTLVREQAEKQREIELSQKERERQQSEIARITAVMSDEETARNARHQAADDASLAVRKRALETRLEMLELDRQESFATAKQEQEVANEKAKVLSEQQRFILDRRWEVEQEEIRKAEAFEKAEIEKEAAVIRQGGATHAAQIARSLARQKAERDSEIELIGKTEELERAEIRRTLAREQEERDREIALVEKAKELETVEVEKNLVIELEHRRRDIALIEKDKEREAADIQRFQARETEERNREIAMV
;
A
#
# COMPACT_ATOMS: atom_id res chain seq x y z
N MET A 1 65.43 103.44 -14.28
CA MET A 1 66.00 102.16 -14.80
C MET A 1 65.59 100.98 -13.93
N PHE A 2 65.81 101.02 -12.61
CA PHE A 2 65.50 99.91 -11.71
C PHE A 2 64.00 99.58 -11.60
N GLU A 3 63.13 100.60 -11.43
CA GLU A 3 61.68 100.40 -11.33
C GLU A 3 61.03 99.85 -12.62
N ALA A 4 61.48 100.31 -13.79
CA ALA A 4 61.03 99.80 -15.09
C ALA A 4 61.46 98.34 -15.31
N GLY A 5 62.65 97.96 -14.83
CA GLY A 5 63.12 96.57 -14.85
C GLY A 5 62.28 95.66 -13.96
N ILE A 6 61.88 96.12 -12.76
CA ILE A 6 61.00 95.39 -11.85
C ILE A 6 59.60 95.22 -12.45
N ALA A 7 59.02 96.29 -13.03
CA ALA A 7 57.71 96.21 -13.67
C ALA A 7 57.69 95.22 -14.85
N LEU A 8 58.73 95.21 -15.68
CA LEU A 8 58.84 94.29 -16.82
C LEU A 8 59.04 92.84 -16.35
N PHE A 9 59.80 92.63 -15.26
CA PHE A 9 59.97 91.33 -14.64
C PHE A 9 58.68 90.78 -14.03
N ILE A 10 57.93 91.61 -13.29
CA ILE A 10 56.62 91.24 -12.75
C ILE A 10 55.64 90.92 -13.88
N THR A 11 55.61 91.74 -14.93
CA THR A 11 54.75 91.50 -16.11
C THR A 11 55.11 90.18 -16.79
N ALA A 12 56.40 89.88 -16.96
CA ALA A 12 56.86 88.61 -17.51
C ALA A 12 56.42 87.42 -16.64
N ILE A 13 56.54 87.53 -15.31
CA ILE A 13 56.07 86.49 -14.38
C ILE A 13 54.56 86.28 -14.49
N VAL A 14 53.78 87.36 -14.54
CA VAL A 14 52.31 87.28 -14.67
C VAL A 14 51.92 86.63 -16.00
N VAL A 15 52.57 86.99 -17.10
CA VAL A 15 52.34 86.35 -18.41
C VAL A 15 52.69 84.86 -18.38
N ILE A 16 53.82 84.49 -17.77
CA ILE A 16 54.21 83.08 -17.62
C ILE A 16 53.21 82.32 -16.75
N ALA A 17 52.73 82.92 -15.66
CA ALA A 17 51.73 82.33 -14.78
C ALA A 17 50.39 82.11 -15.51
N ILE A 18 49.94 83.08 -16.31
CA ILE A 18 48.74 82.96 -17.14
C ILE A 18 48.91 81.85 -18.19
N LEU A 19 50.04 81.82 -18.89
CA LEU A 19 50.35 80.77 -19.87
C LEU A 19 50.41 79.38 -19.22
N TYR A 20 50.96 79.27 -18.01
CA TYR A 20 51.01 78.03 -17.26
C TYR A 20 49.61 77.53 -16.87
N ILE A 21 48.75 78.42 -16.35
CA ILE A 21 47.34 78.10 -16.02
C ILE A 21 46.59 77.64 -17.27
N ILE A 22 46.75 78.37 -18.38
CA ILE A 22 46.15 78.02 -19.67
C ILE A 22 46.66 76.65 -20.15
N SER A 23 47.96 76.36 -20.01
CA SER A 23 48.53 75.07 -20.41
C SER A 23 47.93 73.90 -19.64
N ILE A 24 47.68 74.04 -18.33
CA ILE A 24 47.02 73.01 -17.52
C ILE A 24 45.59 72.77 -18.01
N TRP A 25 44.88 73.83 -18.39
CA TRP A 25 43.50 73.76 -18.85
C TRP A 25 43.36 73.11 -20.23
N ILE A 26 44.33 73.33 -21.12
CA ILE A 26 44.27 72.84 -22.50
C ILE A 26 44.85 71.41 -22.62
N TYR A 27 45.83 71.03 -21.81
CA TYR A 27 46.43 69.70 -21.91
C TYR A 27 45.65 68.65 -21.12
N LYS A 28 44.89 67.81 -21.83
CA LYS A 28 44.21 66.64 -21.23
C LYS A 28 45.02 65.37 -21.49
N ARG A 29 45.18 64.54 -20.46
CA ARG A 29 45.86 63.24 -20.53
C ARG A 29 44.86 62.11 -20.28
N ALA A 30 44.88 61.12 -21.17
CA ALA A 30 44.14 59.88 -20.98
C ALA A 30 44.91 58.95 -20.02
N PRO A 31 44.29 58.43 -18.94
CA PRO A 31 44.88 57.35 -18.15
C PRO A 31 44.84 56.02 -18.95
N SER A 32 45.57 54.99 -18.51
CA SER A 32 45.74 53.76 -19.30
C SER A 32 44.46 52.95 -19.52
N ASN A 33 43.44 53.15 -18.68
CA ASN A 33 42.18 52.41 -18.70
C ASN A 33 41.06 53.08 -19.52
N MET A 34 41.28 54.27 -20.06
CA MET A 34 40.31 54.95 -20.92
C MET A 34 41.02 55.77 -21.99
N CYS A 35 40.34 56.02 -23.09
CA CYS A 35 40.81 56.92 -24.13
C CYS A 35 39.80 58.06 -24.31
N PHE A 36 40.27 59.13 -24.93
CA PHE A 36 39.37 60.20 -25.34
C PHE A 36 39.60 60.56 -26.79
N ILE A 37 38.53 61.02 -27.41
CA ILE A 37 38.55 61.48 -28.79
C ILE A 37 38.24 62.95 -28.77
N ARG A 38 39.11 63.70 -29.42
CA ARG A 38 38.98 65.13 -29.60
C ARG A 38 38.39 65.37 -30.98
N THR A 39 37.16 65.85 -31.04
CA THR A 39 36.48 66.26 -32.28
C THR A 39 36.45 67.78 -32.35
N GLY A 40 36.35 68.37 -33.55
CA GLY A 40 36.28 69.83 -33.74
C GLY A 40 37.34 70.40 -34.69
N PHE A 41 37.85 71.60 -34.37
CA PHE A 41 38.78 72.32 -35.25
C PHE A 41 40.03 71.46 -35.55
N ARG A 42 40.37 71.32 -36.84
CA ARG A 42 41.46 70.45 -37.35
C ARG A 42 41.16 68.93 -37.33
N GLY A 43 39.90 68.55 -37.21
CA GLY A 43 39.43 67.17 -37.39
C GLY A 43 39.44 66.31 -36.13
N THR A 44 39.05 65.05 -36.28
CA THR A 44 38.97 64.08 -35.19
C THR A 44 40.34 63.47 -34.88
N LYS A 45 40.75 63.47 -33.61
CA LYS A 45 41.98 62.84 -33.15
C LYS A 45 41.72 61.90 -31.99
N VAL A 46 42.11 60.63 -32.16
CA VAL A 46 42.05 59.60 -31.13
C VAL A 46 43.29 59.66 -30.26
N CYS A 47 43.13 59.61 -28.94
CA CYS A 47 44.22 59.68 -27.97
C CYS A 47 44.18 58.48 -27.03
N LEU A 48 44.88 57.39 -27.39
CA LEU A 48 45.11 56.23 -26.53
C LEU A 48 46.40 56.42 -25.72
N GLY A 49 46.31 56.42 -24.39
CA GLY A 49 47.46 56.50 -23.47
C GLY A 49 48.37 57.73 -23.63
N LYS A 50 47.94 58.70 -24.43
CA LYS A 50 48.68 59.93 -24.77
C LYS A 50 47.84 61.15 -24.38
N GLY A 51 48.51 62.24 -24.04
CA GLY A 51 47.84 63.52 -23.87
C GLY A 51 47.71 64.29 -25.17
N ALA A 52 46.69 65.13 -25.26
CA ALA A 52 46.46 66.02 -26.38
C ALA A 52 45.97 67.39 -25.94
N LEU A 53 46.25 68.37 -26.80
CA LEU A 53 45.88 69.77 -26.62
C LEU A 53 44.41 69.94 -27.03
N VAL A 54 43.54 70.16 -26.05
CA VAL A 54 42.09 70.32 -26.18
C VAL A 54 41.71 71.77 -25.86
N LEU A 55 41.42 72.56 -26.89
CA LEU A 55 40.87 73.90 -26.73
C LEU A 55 39.37 73.83 -26.42
N PRO A 56 38.89 74.24 -25.22
CA PRO A 56 37.51 74.00 -24.76
C PRO A 56 36.40 74.57 -25.64
N VAL A 57 36.68 75.64 -26.39
CA VAL A 57 35.68 76.31 -27.25
C VAL A 57 35.62 75.67 -28.64
N PHE A 58 36.71 75.06 -29.11
CA PHE A 58 36.84 74.57 -30.49
C PHE A 58 36.86 73.05 -30.60
N HIS A 59 36.91 72.35 -29.47
CA HIS A 59 36.95 70.90 -29.43
C HIS A 59 36.00 70.33 -28.40
N GLU A 60 35.32 69.25 -28.78
CA GLU A 60 34.56 68.41 -27.90
C GLU A 60 35.39 67.16 -27.56
N VAL A 61 35.22 66.65 -26.34
CA VAL A 61 35.95 65.47 -25.85
C VAL A 61 34.94 64.42 -25.46
N SER A 62 34.98 63.28 -26.15
CA SER A 62 34.20 62.09 -25.79
C SER A 62 35.13 61.07 -25.16
N TRP A 63 34.75 60.58 -23.97
CA TRP A 63 35.50 59.55 -23.25
C TRP A 63 34.98 58.16 -23.59
N VAL A 64 35.89 57.21 -23.68
CA VAL A 64 35.60 55.81 -23.97
C VAL A 64 36.44 54.93 -23.04
N SER A 65 35.78 54.03 -22.31
CA SER A 65 36.46 53.05 -21.46
C SER A 65 37.15 51.98 -22.31
N LEU A 66 38.35 51.58 -21.91
CA LEU A 66 39.08 50.44 -22.49
C LEU A 66 39.02 49.21 -21.57
N GLU A 67 38.30 49.29 -20.46
CA GLU A 67 38.15 48.19 -19.50
C GLU A 67 37.24 47.08 -20.07
N THR A 68 37.48 45.85 -19.64
CA THR A 68 36.62 44.71 -19.97
C THR A 68 35.27 44.86 -19.30
N LEU A 69 34.23 44.88 -20.12
CA LEU A 69 32.83 44.89 -19.73
C LEU A 69 32.29 43.46 -19.69
N LYS A 70 31.67 43.12 -18.56
CA LYS A 70 30.92 41.88 -18.38
C LYS A 70 29.44 42.12 -18.68
N LEU A 71 28.96 41.62 -19.81
CA LEU A 71 27.55 41.70 -20.22
C LEU A 71 26.83 40.41 -19.82
N ILE A 72 25.89 40.51 -18.88
CA ILE A 72 25.08 39.37 -18.43
C ILE A 72 23.72 39.43 -19.10
N ILE A 73 23.37 38.42 -19.89
CA ILE A 73 22.10 38.34 -20.61
C ILE A 73 21.29 37.17 -20.06
N PRO A 74 20.40 37.43 -19.09
CA PRO A 74 19.49 36.42 -18.58
C PRO A 74 18.34 36.21 -19.57
N ARG A 75 17.97 34.96 -19.79
CA ARG A 75 16.76 34.54 -20.51
C ARG A 75 16.09 33.48 -19.68
N SER A 76 14.98 33.84 -19.03
CA SER A 76 14.25 32.91 -18.16
C SER A 76 12.75 33.07 -18.32
N ARG A 77 12.00 32.02 -17.98
CA ARG A 77 10.53 32.04 -17.89
C ARG A 77 9.88 32.46 -19.22
N ASP A 78 9.20 33.60 -19.24
CA ASP A 78 8.51 34.12 -20.44
C ASP A 78 9.46 34.48 -21.58
N GLN A 79 10.73 34.75 -21.26
CA GLN A 79 11.78 35.06 -22.24
C GLN A 79 12.69 33.87 -22.55
N ALA A 80 12.32 32.67 -22.10
CA ALA A 80 13.05 31.45 -22.36
C ALA A 80 13.26 31.21 -23.86
N ILE A 81 14.33 30.49 -24.18
CA ILE A 81 14.69 30.16 -25.55
C ILE A 81 14.08 28.80 -25.90
N LEU A 82 13.60 28.64 -27.14
CA LEU A 82 13.03 27.39 -27.61
C LEU A 82 14.13 26.56 -28.31
N THR A 83 14.21 25.29 -27.97
CA THR A 83 15.10 24.31 -28.62
C THR A 83 14.43 23.63 -29.82
N SER A 84 15.17 22.80 -30.57
CA SER A 84 14.61 22.08 -31.72
C SER A 84 13.50 21.07 -31.36
N ASP A 85 13.52 20.55 -30.12
CA ASP A 85 12.51 19.67 -29.54
C ASP A 85 11.36 20.43 -28.85
N ASN A 86 11.22 21.73 -29.14
CA ASN A 86 10.18 22.60 -28.59
C ASN A 86 10.18 22.70 -27.05
N ILE A 87 11.34 22.47 -26.43
CA ILE A 87 11.52 22.62 -24.99
C ILE A 87 12.01 24.05 -24.70
N ARG A 88 11.38 24.71 -23.72
CA ARG A 88 11.86 26.00 -23.22
C ARG A 88 13.03 25.82 -22.27
N ILE A 89 14.07 26.61 -22.52
CA ILE A 89 15.29 26.62 -21.73
C ILE A 89 15.54 28.00 -21.13
N ASP A 90 15.88 28.01 -19.85
CA ASP A 90 16.36 29.15 -19.13
C ASP A 90 17.89 29.17 -19.24
N ALA A 91 18.43 30.25 -19.81
CA ALA A 91 19.86 30.41 -20.05
C ALA A 91 20.37 31.74 -19.51
N VAL A 92 21.54 31.71 -18.87
CA VAL A 92 22.28 32.91 -18.48
C VAL A 92 23.61 32.89 -19.22
N VAL A 93 23.79 33.87 -20.12
CA VAL A 93 24.97 33.99 -20.95
C VAL A 93 25.77 35.21 -20.53
N GLU A 94 27.05 35.01 -20.30
CA GLU A 94 28.00 36.05 -19.97
C GLU A 94 28.93 36.29 -21.15
N LEU A 95 29.06 37.54 -21.56
CA LEU A 95 29.98 37.96 -22.60
C LEU A 95 30.98 38.95 -22.00
N TYR A 96 32.26 38.68 -22.22
CA TYR A 96 33.35 39.57 -21.86
C TYR A 96 33.79 40.31 -23.11
N THR A 97 33.71 41.63 -23.09
CA THR A 97 34.02 42.47 -24.25
C THR A 97 34.74 43.75 -23.83
N HIS A 98 35.58 44.29 -24.69
CA HIS A 98 36.23 45.58 -24.48
C HIS A 98 36.27 46.37 -25.79
N VAL A 99 36.53 47.66 -25.72
CA VAL A 99 36.75 48.48 -26.91
C VAL A 99 38.10 48.12 -27.52
N GLY A 100 38.16 47.87 -28.83
CA GLY A 100 39.42 47.51 -29.49
C GLY A 100 40.48 48.60 -29.37
N HIS A 101 41.75 48.21 -29.26
CA HIS A 101 42.87 49.15 -29.07
C HIS A 101 43.38 49.82 -30.36
N THR A 102 42.59 49.78 -31.45
CA THR A 102 42.91 50.45 -32.72
C THR A 102 42.21 51.79 -32.80
N ASP A 103 42.84 52.77 -33.48
CA ASP A 103 42.27 54.10 -33.64
C ASP A 103 40.87 54.05 -34.29
N ASP A 104 40.68 53.15 -35.26
CA ASP A 104 39.40 52.95 -35.94
C ASP A 104 38.33 52.35 -35.01
N ALA A 105 38.66 51.33 -34.22
CA ALA A 105 37.71 50.70 -33.29
C ALA A 105 37.26 51.69 -32.21
N VAL A 106 38.19 52.46 -31.66
CA VAL A 106 37.91 53.52 -30.68
C VAL A 106 37.02 54.61 -31.30
N LEU A 107 37.28 55.02 -32.54
CA LEU A 107 36.47 56.00 -33.22
C LEU A 107 35.03 55.50 -33.44
N VAL A 108 34.86 54.26 -33.89
CA VAL A 108 33.53 53.64 -34.05
C VAL A 108 32.83 53.52 -32.70
N ALA A 109 33.51 53.02 -31.67
CA ALA A 109 32.95 52.87 -30.33
C ALA A 109 32.50 54.20 -29.74
N SER A 110 33.22 55.30 -30.00
CA SER A 110 32.82 56.62 -29.53
C SER A 110 31.55 57.16 -30.16
N ARG A 111 31.29 56.79 -31.42
CA ARG A 111 30.09 57.21 -32.16
C ARG A 111 28.89 56.36 -31.78
N SER A 112 29.09 55.05 -31.62
CA SER A 112 28.01 54.10 -31.31
C SER A 112 27.66 54.02 -29.83
N LEU A 113 28.67 54.03 -28.95
CA LEU A 113 28.51 53.86 -27.51
C LEU A 113 28.86 55.14 -26.73
N GLY A 114 29.96 55.80 -27.08
CA GLY A 114 30.43 57.00 -26.39
C GLY A 114 30.62 56.76 -24.89
N GLU A 115 30.03 57.62 -24.06
CA GLU A 115 30.07 57.50 -22.59
C GLU A 115 29.32 56.27 -22.06
N LYS A 116 28.50 55.59 -22.87
CA LYS A 116 27.85 54.34 -22.44
C LYS A 116 28.85 53.22 -22.19
N THR A 117 30.08 53.33 -22.71
CA THR A 117 31.16 52.35 -22.49
C THR A 117 31.60 52.23 -21.02
N PHE A 118 31.25 53.19 -20.16
CA PHE A 118 31.50 53.09 -18.72
C PHE A 118 30.44 52.27 -17.96
N ASP A 119 29.34 51.90 -18.63
CA ASP A 119 28.17 51.30 -18.00
C ASP A 119 27.77 50.02 -18.76
N SER A 120 28.06 48.88 -18.14
CA SER A 120 27.76 47.56 -18.72
C SER A 120 26.29 47.40 -19.08
N ASP A 121 25.36 47.93 -18.29
CA ASP A 121 23.92 47.78 -18.52
C ASP A 121 23.47 48.53 -19.79
N LYS A 122 24.04 49.71 -20.04
CA LYS A 122 23.73 50.49 -21.25
C LYS A 122 24.28 49.84 -22.51
N VAL A 123 25.49 49.26 -22.44
CA VAL A 123 26.07 48.49 -23.55
C VAL A 123 25.27 47.22 -23.80
N ARG A 124 24.90 46.50 -22.73
CA ARG A 124 24.02 45.32 -22.81
C ARG A 124 22.73 45.66 -23.53
N ASN A 125 21.98 46.66 -23.08
CA ASN A 125 20.67 46.99 -23.64
C ASN A 125 20.71 47.29 -25.15
N LEU A 126 21.85 47.79 -25.66
CA LEU A 126 22.03 48.08 -27.09
C LEU A 126 22.29 46.80 -27.92
N LEU A 127 23.05 45.86 -27.36
CA LEU A 127 23.51 44.65 -28.06
C LEU A 127 22.70 43.39 -27.74
N GLU A 128 21.88 43.43 -26.70
CA GLU A 128 21.11 42.31 -26.18
C GLU A 128 20.25 41.67 -27.27
N ALA A 129 19.55 42.46 -28.08
CA ALA A 129 18.72 41.95 -29.17
C ALA A 129 19.53 41.12 -30.19
N LYS A 130 20.79 41.49 -30.46
CA LYS A 130 21.67 40.75 -31.38
C LYS A 130 22.12 39.44 -30.78
N VAL A 131 22.50 39.44 -29.50
CA VAL A 131 22.90 38.21 -28.80
C VAL A 131 21.72 37.25 -28.65
N VAL A 132 20.54 37.76 -28.29
CA VAL A 132 19.32 36.95 -28.19
C VAL A 132 18.94 36.35 -29.55
N GLY A 133 19.15 37.09 -30.64
CA GLY A 133 18.98 36.57 -32.00
C GLY A 133 19.89 35.37 -32.28
N ALA A 134 21.19 35.49 -32.00
CA ALA A 134 22.16 34.40 -32.17
C ALA A 134 21.84 33.20 -31.27
N LEU A 135 21.49 33.44 -30.00
CA LEU A 135 21.08 32.41 -29.05
C LEU A 135 19.88 31.59 -29.54
N ARG A 136 18.82 32.28 -29.99
CA ARG A 136 17.62 31.62 -30.53
C ARG A 136 17.90 30.85 -31.80
N SER A 137 18.71 31.42 -32.70
CA SER A 137 19.03 30.77 -33.97
C SER A 137 19.77 29.46 -33.77
N TYR A 138 20.75 29.42 -32.85
CA TYR A 138 21.49 28.19 -32.60
C TYR A 138 20.67 27.18 -31.79
N ALA A 139 19.99 27.63 -30.73
CA ALA A 139 19.18 26.75 -29.88
C ALA A 139 18.05 26.06 -30.67
N ALA A 140 17.42 26.74 -31.63
CA ALA A 140 16.39 26.16 -32.48
C ALA A 140 16.88 24.98 -33.34
N THR A 141 18.19 24.80 -33.52
CA THR A 141 18.76 23.68 -34.31
C THR A 141 19.18 22.48 -33.47
N LYS A 142 19.19 22.63 -32.13
CA LYS A 142 19.73 21.64 -31.20
C LYS A 142 18.71 21.24 -30.16
N THR A 143 18.73 19.98 -29.75
CA THR A 143 17.89 19.48 -28.65
C THR A 143 18.42 19.98 -27.31
N LEU A 144 17.58 20.03 -26.27
CA LEU A 144 18.02 20.38 -24.91
C LEU A 144 19.22 19.55 -24.45
N LYS A 145 19.19 18.24 -24.74
CA LYS A 145 20.27 17.32 -24.37
C LYS A 145 21.60 17.67 -25.05
N GLU A 146 21.57 17.98 -26.35
CA GLU A 146 22.79 18.37 -27.09
C GLU A 146 23.38 19.69 -26.58
N LEU A 147 22.53 20.69 -26.28
CA LEU A 147 22.97 21.96 -25.71
C LEU A 147 23.59 21.79 -24.33
N HIS A 148 23.06 20.88 -23.51
CA HIS A 148 23.59 20.60 -22.19
C HIS A 148 24.91 19.80 -22.21
N GLN A 149 25.06 18.89 -23.18
CA GLN A 149 26.27 18.08 -23.33
C GLN A 149 27.43 18.85 -23.98
N ASN A 150 27.15 19.75 -24.92
CA ASN A 150 28.17 20.47 -25.70
C ASN A 150 28.09 21.99 -25.48
N ARG A 151 28.19 22.44 -24.22
CA ARG A 151 28.10 23.87 -23.87
C ARG A 151 29.17 24.73 -24.53
N ASP A 152 30.40 24.22 -24.67
CA ASP A 152 31.50 24.97 -25.30
C ASP A 152 31.25 25.22 -26.79
N ALA A 153 30.68 24.23 -27.49
CA ALA A 153 30.28 24.38 -28.88
C ALA A 153 29.17 25.43 -29.03
N PHE A 154 28.19 25.43 -28.11
CA PHE A 154 27.15 26.45 -28.08
C PHE A 154 27.73 27.85 -27.85
N ALA A 155 28.64 28.01 -26.87
CA ALA A 155 29.31 29.28 -26.59
C ALA A 155 30.12 29.80 -27.79
N SER A 156 30.86 28.92 -28.47
CA SER A 156 31.64 29.27 -29.67
C SER A 156 30.75 29.74 -30.83
N GLU A 157 29.60 29.10 -31.02
CA GLU A 157 28.66 29.46 -32.09
C GLU A 157 27.95 30.78 -31.80
N ILE A 158 27.59 31.03 -30.54
CA ILE A 158 27.09 32.36 -30.12
C ILE A 158 28.14 33.42 -30.41
N ARG A 159 29.41 33.19 -30.03
CA ARG A 159 30.52 34.10 -30.32
C ARG A 159 30.60 34.40 -31.81
N ASN A 160 30.62 33.39 -32.65
CA ASN A 160 30.71 33.57 -34.11
C ASN A 160 29.54 34.38 -34.65
N GLY A 161 28.32 34.11 -34.19
CA GLY A 161 27.11 34.82 -34.62
C GLY A 161 27.05 36.29 -34.19
N VAL A 162 27.70 36.67 -33.08
CA VAL A 162 27.68 38.05 -32.57
C VAL A 162 28.94 38.86 -32.91
N THR A 163 30.04 38.21 -33.29
CA THR A 163 31.35 38.87 -33.52
C THR A 163 31.25 40.04 -34.50
N GLU A 164 30.55 39.89 -35.62
CA GLU A 164 30.38 40.95 -36.61
C GLU A 164 29.59 42.15 -36.04
N SER A 165 28.55 41.87 -35.25
CA SER A 165 27.73 42.90 -34.61
C SER A 165 28.49 43.69 -33.55
N PHE A 166 29.36 43.04 -32.78
CA PHE A 166 30.21 43.70 -31.78
C PHE A 166 31.32 44.52 -32.47
N THR A 167 31.98 43.94 -33.48
CA THR A 167 33.03 44.62 -34.25
C THR A 167 32.50 45.88 -34.95
N SER A 168 31.27 45.83 -35.48
CA SER A 168 30.60 46.98 -36.09
C SER A 168 30.35 48.14 -35.12
N ASN A 169 30.37 47.87 -33.81
CA ASN A 169 30.27 48.86 -32.74
C ASN A 169 31.63 49.22 -32.11
N GLY A 170 32.74 48.75 -32.68
CA GLY A 170 34.09 48.99 -32.16
C GLY A 170 34.45 48.15 -30.93
N LEU A 171 33.66 47.11 -30.63
CA LEU A 171 33.89 46.19 -29.53
C LEU A 171 34.56 44.91 -30.02
N VAL A 172 35.49 44.41 -29.22
CA VAL A 172 36.13 43.10 -29.39
C VAL A 172 35.56 42.16 -28.34
N LEU A 173 35.10 41.00 -28.79
CA LEU A 173 34.62 39.94 -27.91
C LEU A 173 35.81 39.11 -27.43
N GLU A 174 36.00 39.00 -26.13
CA GLU A 174 37.09 38.22 -25.53
C GLU A 174 36.63 36.79 -25.30
N GLU A 175 35.50 36.63 -24.62
CA GLU A 175 34.96 35.32 -24.26
C GLU A 175 33.42 35.35 -24.20
N VAL A 176 32.81 34.21 -24.51
CA VAL A 176 31.39 33.93 -24.25
C VAL A 176 31.32 32.68 -23.40
N SER A 177 30.54 32.76 -22.32
CA SER A 177 30.32 31.64 -21.42
C SER A 177 28.83 31.48 -21.13
N ILE A 178 28.39 30.24 -20.97
CA ILE A 178 27.02 29.88 -20.59
C ILE A 178 27.06 29.40 -19.15
N VAL A 179 26.64 30.26 -18.23
CA VAL A 179 26.71 30.01 -16.79
C VAL A 179 25.63 29.03 -16.37
N THR A 180 24.39 29.30 -16.78
CA THR A 180 23.22 28.50 -16.43
C THR A 180 22.51 28.08 -17.71
N LEU A 181 22.11 26.82 -17.78
CA LEU A 181 21.31 26.25 -18.86
C LEU A 181 20.43 25.16 -18.25
N GLU A 182 19.19 25.53 -17.96
CA GLU A 182 18.20 24.66 -17.34
C GLU A 182 16.92 24.62 -18.16
N GLN A 183 16.13 23.57 -17.96
CA GLN A 183 14.80 23.52 -18.50
C GLN A 183 13.90 24.49 -17.71
N SER A 184 13.10 25.30 -18.40
CA SER A 184 12.10 26.13 -17.72
C SER A 184 11.08 25.26 -16.98
N GLY A 185 10.57 25.74 -15.85
CA GLY A 185 9.54 25.05 -15.08
C GLY A 185 8.28 24.74 -15.90
N LYS A 186 7.59 23.65 -15.59
CA LYS A 186 6.37 23.21 -16.31
C LYS A 186 5.24 24.24 -16.25
N GLU A 187 5.21 25.05 -15.19
CA GLU A 187 4.27 26.14 -14.98
C GLU A 187 4.34 27.24 -16.06
N PHE A 188 5.46 27.36 -16.76
CA PHE A 188 5.64 28.31 -17.87
C PHE A 188 5.26 27.73 -19.23
N PHE A 189 4.86 26.45 -19.30
CA PHE A 189 4.34 25.82 -20.52
C PHE A 189 2.82 25.96 -20.54
N ARG A 190 2.30 26.68 -21.53
CA ARG A 190 0.86 26.88 -21.67
C ARG A 190 0.27 25.92 -22.69
N THR A 191 -0.82 25.25 -22.33
CA THR A 191 -1.48 24.25 -23.20
C THR A 191 -2.19 24.86 -24.41
N ASP A 192 -2.40 26.17 -24.42
CA ASP A 192 -2.97 26.93 -25.54
C ASP A 192 -1.95 27.28 -26.63
N ASN A 193 -0.64 27.17 -26.35
CA ASN A 193 0.44 27.38 -27.32
C ASN A 193 0.90 26.04 -27.90
N VAL A 194 0.90 25.92 -29.23
CA VAL A 194 1.28 24.70 -29.97
C VAL A 194 2.68 24.21 -29.60
N PHE A 195 3.66 25.10 -29.54
CA PHE A 195 5.05 24.73 -29.22
C PHE A 195 5.19 24.25 -27.77
N ASP A 196 4.53 24.95 -26.84
CA ASP A 196 4.57 24.59 -25.42
C ASP A 196 3.85 23.25 -25.17
N ALA A 197 2.74 22.99 -25.88
CA ALA A 197 2.02 21.72 -25.81
C ALA A 197 2.85 20.56 -26.37
N GLU A 198 3.57 20.75 -27.48
CA GLU A 198 4.50 19.76 -28.02
C GLU A 198 5.68 19.51 -27.08
N GLY A 199 6.30 20.56 -26.55
CA GLY A 199 7.35 20.43 -25.54
C GLY A 199 6.89 19.66 -24.31
N LEU A 200 5.70 20.01 -23.78
CA LEU A 200 5.12 19.34 -22.61
C LEU A 200 4.84 17.85 -22.89
N LYS A 201 4.42 17.51 -24.11
CA LYS A 201 4.25 16.12 -24.55
C LYS A 201 5.59 15.38 -24.50
N VAL A 202 6.65 15.92 -25.11
CA VAL A 202 7.99 15.30 -25.11
C VAL A 202 8.52 15.13 -23.68
N ILE A 203 8.41 16.16 -22.85
CA ILE A 203 8.83 16.11 -21.44
C ILE A 203 8.05 15.03 -20.68
N THR A 204 6.73 14.96 -20.90
CA THR A 204 5.87 13.98 -20.23
C THR A 204 6.21 12.56 -20.68
N GLU A 205 6.46 12.34 -21.96
CA GLU A 205 6.88 11.05 -22.51
C GLU A 205 8.20 10.58 -21.92
N ILE A 206 9.25 11.41 -21.96
CA ILE A 206 10.57 11.10 -21.40
C ILE A 206 10.47 10.81 -19.91
N THR A 207 9.77 11.67 -19.15
CA THR A 207 9.64 11.49 -17.69
C THR A 207 8.79 10.27 -17.32
N SER A 208 7.79 9.91 -18.13
CA SER A 208 6.96 8.72 -17.91
C SER A 208 7.72 7.44 -18.23
N GLU A 209 8.49 7.44 -19.32
CA GLU A 209 9.36 6.31 -19.68
C GLU A 209 10.44 6.09 -18.61
N ALA A 210 11.08 7.16 -18.13
CA ALA A 210 12.06 7.09 -17.05
C ALA A 210 11.43 6.54 -15.75
N LYS A 211 10.27 7.07 -15.34
CA LYS A 211 9.54 6.57 -14.16
C LYS A 211 9.17 5.09 -14.30
N ARG A 212 8.70 4.68 -15.48
CA ARG A 212 8.39 3.29 -15.77
C ARG A 212 9.63 2.40 -15.66
N LYS A 213 10.77 2.79 -16.25
CA LYS A 213 12.02 2.03 -16.15
C LYS A 213 12.51 1.90 -14.71
N VAL A 214 12.40 2.96 -13.91
CA VAL A 214 12.74 2.92 -12.47
C VAL A 214 11.84 1.93 -11.76
N HIS A 215 10.53 2.05 -11.91
CA HIS A 215 9.57 1.17 -11.26
C HIS A 215 9.65 -0.29 -11.72
N ASP A 216 9.88 -0.55 -13.01
CA ASP A 216 10.09 -1.91 -13.54
C ASP A 216 11.38 -2.52 -12.96
N THR A 217 12.44 -1.70 -12.80
CA THR A 217 13.68 -2.12 -12.16
C THR A 217 13.48 -2.40 -10.67
N GLU A 218 12.79 -1.53 -9.94
CA GLU A 218 12.45 -1.74 -8.52
C GLU A 218 11.61 -3.00 -8.32
N LYS A 219 10.58 -3.21 -9.14
CA LYS A 219 9.76 -4.43 -9.11
C LYS A 219 10.57 -5.68 -9.41
N ARG A 220 11.41 -5.66 -10.46
CA ARG A 220 12.27 -6.80 -10.80
C ARG A 220 13.25 -7.12 -9.68
N THR A 221 13.86 -6.09 -9.08
CA THR A 221 14.74 -6.24 -7.92
C THR A 221 13.97 -6.81 -6.73
N THR A 222 12.77 -6.31 -6.44
CA THR A 222 11.91 -6.84 -5.37
C THR A 222 11.56 -8.31 -5.58
N VAL A 223 11.18 -8.71 -6.79
CA VAL A 223 10.88 -10.12 -7.11
C VAL A 223 12.13 -10.98 -6.95
N SER A 224 13.29 -10.51 -7.43
CA SER A 224 14.57 -11.22 -7.29
C SER A 224 14.97 -11.42 -5.82
N ILE A 225 14.79 -10.39 -4.98
CA ILE A 225 15.03 -10.49 -3.53
C ILE A 225 14.08 -11.52 -2.92
N ARG A 226 12.77 -11.45 -3.22
CA ARG A 226 11.79 -12.40 -2.68
C ARG A 226 12.02 -13.83 -3.13
N GLN A 227 12.45 -14.06 -4.37
CA GLN A 227 12.85 -15.38 -4.84
C GLN A 227 14.06 -15.89 -4.06
N LYS A 228 15.07 -15.04 -3.86
CA LYS A 228 16.24 -15.42 -3.08
C LYS A 228 15.92 -15.68 -1.61
N ASP A 229 15.01 -14.91 -1.01
CA ASP A 229 14.52 -15.14 0.35
C ASP A 229 13.78 -16.48 0.45
N LEU A 230 12.94 -16.81 -0.54
CA LEU A 230 12.24 -18.09 -0.61
C LEU A 230 13.23 -19.26 -0.75
N ASP A 231 14.19 -19.15 -1.67
CA ASP A 231 15.24 -20.16 -1.86
C ASP A 231 16.03 -20.37 -0.57
N THR A 232 16.40 -19.27 0.12
CA THR A 232 17.09 -19.32 1.42
C THR A 232 16.24 -20.02 2.49
N GLN A 233 14.92 -19.76 2.52
CA GLN A 233 14.02 -20.44 3.45
C GLN A 233 13.89 -21.94 3.17
N LEU A 234 13.81 -22.32 1.89
CA LEU A 234 13.78 -23.73 1.49
C LEU A 234 15.08 -24.45 1.88
N GLU A 235 16.23 -23.83 1.63
CA GLU A 235 17.53 -24.37 2.02
C GLU A 235 17.65 -24.51 3.54
N LEU A 236 17.17 -23.53 4.31
CA LEU A 236 17.14 -23.59 5.77
C LEU A 236 16.26 -24.73 6.29
N LEU A 237 15.07 -24.93 5.70
CA LEU A 237 14.19 -26.06 6.04
C LEU A 237 14.82 -27.41 5.69
N GLU A 238 15.56 -27.51 4.58
CA GLU A 238 16.30 -28.71 4.24
C GLU A 238 17.41 -29.00 5.24
N ILE A 239 18.17 -27.98 5.67
CA ILE A 239 19.18 -28.09 6.72
C ILE A 239 18.55 -28.57 8.03
N GLU A 240 17.44 -27.97 8.47
CA GLU A 240 16.72 -28.39 9.68
C GLU A 240 16.27 -29.85 9.59
N ARG A 241 15.76 -30.28 8.43
CA ARG A 241 15.41 -31.69 8.20
C ARG A 241 16.64 -32.59 8.30
N HIS A 242 17.76 -32.20 7.70
CA HIS A 242 19.01 -32.95 7.77
C HIS A 242 19.56 -33.04 9.19
N GLU A 243 19.51 -31.95 9.96
CA GLU A 243 19.86 -31.95 11.38
C GLU A 243 18.96 -32.87 12.20
N ALA A 244 17.64 -32.83 11.98
CA ALA A 244 16.70 -33.68 12.71
C ALA A 244 16.95 -35.17 12.42
N VAL A 245 17.22 -35.54 11.16
CA VAL A 245 17.59 -36.91 10.78
C VAL A 245 18.93 -37.32 11.38
N ALA A 246 19.93 -36.44 11.35
CA ALA A 246 21.24 -36.70 11.94
C ALA A 246 21.15 -36.92 13.46
N ARG A 247 20.40 -36.07 14.18
CA ARG A 247 20.15 -36.22 15.62
C ARG A 247 19.41 -37.53 15.92
N ALA A 248 18.35 -37.84 15.18
CA ALA A 248 17.62 -39.09 15.38
C ALA A 248 18.48 -40.34 15.14
N ASN A 249 19.36 -40.31 14.14
CA ASN A 249 20.33 -41.38 13.90
C ASN A 249 21.36 -41.48 15.03
N GLN A 250 21.90 -40.34 15.48
CA GLN A 250 22.84 -40.30 16.59
C GLN A 250 22.20 -40.83 17.89
N ASP A 251 20.96 -40.44 18.21
CA ASP A 251 20.23 -40.92 19.38
C ASP A 251 20.00 -42.43 19.30
N LYS A 252 19.66 -42.96 18.10
CA LYS A 252 19.52 -44.39 17.86
C LYS A 252 20.85 -45.14 18.04
N GLU A 253 21.96 -44.60 17.54
CA GLU A 253 23.29 -45.18 17.71
C GLU A 253 23.71 -45.18 19.19
N ILE A 254 23.51 -44.07 19.90
CA ILE A 254 23.77 -43.97 21.34
C ILE A 254 22.91 -45.01 22.10
N ALA A 255 21.63 -45.12 21.80
CA ALA A 255 20.73 -46.08 22.45
C ALA A 255 21.16 -47.53 22.16
N ASN A 256 21.55 -47.84 20.92
CA ASN A 256 22.06 -49.17 20.56
C ASN A 256 23.37 -49.51 21.29
N GLU A 257 24.31 -48.57 21.35
CA GLU A 257 25.58 -48.78 22.05
C GLU A 257 25.36 -48.92 23.56
N GLN A 258 24.48 -48.11 24.16
CA GLN A 258 24.08 -48.25 25.56
C GLN A 258 23.43 -49.62 25.84
N ALA A 259 22.54 -50.08 24.96
CA ALA A 259 21.91 -51.40 25.08
C ALA A 259 22.95 -52.52 24.97
N LYS A 260 23.92 -52.40 24.06
CA LYS A 260 25.03 -53.35 23.90
C LYS A 260 25.92 -53.39 25.15
N GLN A 261 26.33 -52.24 25.67
CA GLN A 261 27.14 -52.13 26.90
C GLN A 261 26.39 -52.71 28.11
N LEU A 262 25.08 -52.47 28.23
CA LEU A 262 24.25 -53.09 29.26
C LEU A 262 24.19 -54.61 29.12
N GLY A 263 24.05 -55.12 27.89
CA GLY A 263 24.08 -56.56 27.59
C GLY A 263 25.43 -57.19 27.93
N GLU A 264 26.54 -56.59 27.51
CA GLU A 264 27.90 -57.03 27.84
C GLU A 264 28.16 -57.05 29.35
N LYS A 265 27.69 -56.01 30.08
CA LYS A 265 27.76 -55.96 31.54
C LYS A 265 26.96 -57.09 32.19
N GLN A 266 25.75 -57.39 31.68
CA GLN A 266 24.94 -58.49 32.21
C GLN A 266 25.59 -59.85 31.96
N ILE A 267 26.15 -60.07 30.77
CA ILE A 267 26.91 -61.29 30.44
C ILE A 267 28.11 -61.44 31.38
N TYR A 268 28.89 -60.37 31.58
CA TYR A 268 30.04 -60.39 32.50
C TYR A 268 29.63 -60.74 33.94
N VAL A 269 28.54 -60.15 34.45
CA VAL A 269 28.02 -60.46 35.79
C VAL A 269 27.54 -61.91 35.90
N LEU A 270 26.89 -62.45 34.86
CA LEU A 270 26.47 -63.85 34.81
C LEU A 270 27.66 -64.81 34.78
N ASP A 271 28.68 -64.51 33.98
CA ASP A 271 29.90 -65.32 33.87
C ASP A 271 30.65 -65.37 35.21
N GLN A 272 30.77 -64.23 35.90
CA GLN A 272 31.32 -64.18 37.26
C GLN A 272 30.50 -65.02 38.26
N ARG A 273 29.16 -65.00 38.17
CA ARG A 273 28.31 -65.85 39.02
C ARG A 273 28.48 -67.34 38.72
N MET A 274 28.48 -67.71 37.44
CA MET A 274 28.69 -69.10 37.01
C MET A 274 30.06 -69.63 37.47
N GLY A 275 31.11 -68.82 37.40
CA GLY A 275 32.43 -69.20 37.89
C GLY A 275 32.51 -69.40 39.42
N VAL A 276 31.65 -68.71 40.18
CA VAL A 276 31.50 -68.94 41.62
C VAL A 276 30.73 -70.25 41.88
N GLU A 277 29.59 -70.44 41.22
CA GLU A 277 28.78 -71.66 41.35
C GLU A 277 29.55 -72.92 40.94
N GLU A 278 30.37 -72.86 39.87
CA GLU A 278 31.18 -73.99 39.44
C GLU A 278 32.20 -74.42 40.50
N LYS A 279 32.83 -73.45 41.18
CA LYS A 279 33.75 -73.74 42.29
C LYS A 279 33.03 -74.31 43.51
N GLU A 280 31.82 -73.83 43.81
CA GLU A 280 31.01 -74.39 44.89
C GLU A 280 30.60 -75.85 44.61
N ILE A 281 30.18 -76.15 43.38
CA ILE A 281 29.84 -77.52 42.95
C ILE A 281 31.06 -78.45 43.00
N ASP A 282 32.24 -77.99 42.60
CA ASP A 282 33.45 -78.81 42.67
C ASP A 282 33.86 -79.13 44.12
N ASN A 283 33.73 -78.15 45.01
CA ASN A 283 33.92 -78.35 46.45
C ASN A 283 32.89 -79.35 47.02
N GLU A 284 31.65 -79.32 46.56
CA GLU A 284 30.62 -80.27 47.01
C GLU A 284 30.90 -81.69 46.51
N LYS A 285 31.29 -81.86 45.23
CA LYS A 285 31.67 -83.16 44.65
C LYS A 285 32.87 -83.79 45.35
N THR A 286 33.86 -82.99 45.71
CA THR A 286 35.05 -83.48 46.44
C THR A 286 34.68 -83.95 47.85
N LEU A 287 33.78 -83.23 48.53
CA LEU A 287 33.27 -83.63 49.84
C LEU A 287 32.45 -84.93 49.80
N GLU A 288 31.58 -85.11 48.80
CA GLU A 288 30.81 -86.34 48.61
C GLU A 288 31.71 -87.55 48.36
N ARG A 289 32.74 -87.41 47.52
CA ARG A 289 33.71 -88.51 47.27
C ARG A 289 34.37 -89.00 48.56
N MET A 290 34.73 -88.07 49.46
CA MET A 290 35.31 -88.45 50.75
C MET A 290 34.31 -89.17 51.68
N ARG A 291 33.02 -88.86 51.59
CA ARG A 291 31.98 -89.56 52.38
C ARG A 291 31.81 -91.00 51.90
N THR A 292 31.69 -91.21 50.59
CA THR A 292 31.46 -92.53 49.99
C THR A 292 32.63 -93.48 50.24
N ASP A 293 33.86 -92.99 50.16
CA ASP A 293 35.07 -93.79 50.41
C ASP A 293 35.12 -94.27 51.87
N ARG A 294 34.73 -93.41 52.82
CA ARG A 294 34.62 -93.78 54.24
C ARG A 294 33.57 -94.87 54.47
N ASP A 295 32.41 -94.78 53.83
CA ASP A 295 31.31 -95.73 54.04
C ASP A 295 31.65 -97.13 53.46
N LEU A 296 32.39 -97.21 52.34
CA LEU A 296 32.84 -98.48 51.76
C LEU A 296 33.73 -99.28 52.73
N THR A 297 34.69 -98.62 53.38
CA THR A 297 35.61 -99.29 54.33
C THR A 297 34.88 -99.97 55.49
N VAL A 298 33.78 -99.39 55.97
CA VAL A 298 32.98 -99.94 57.08
C VAL A 298 32.19 -101.18 56.63
N THR A 299 31.67 -101.19 55.40
CA THR A 299 30.85 -102.30 54.91
C THR A 299 31.64 -103.58 54.62
N GLU A 300 32.92 -103.49 54.24
CA GLU A 300 33.75 -104.66 53.97
C GLU A 300 34.10 -105.45 55.24
N GLU A 301 34.27 -104.77 56.37
CA GLU A 301 34.53 -105.42 57.66
C GLU A 301 33.33 -106.22 58.17
N ALA A 302 32.11 -105.75 57.93
CA ALA A 302 30.88 -106.40 58.37
C ALA A 302 30.65 -107.76 57.67
N LYS A 303 30.84 -107.83 56.35
CA LYS A 303 30.58 -109.06 55.56
C LYS A 303 31.47 -110.24 55.93
N ARG A 304 32.67 -110.02 56.46
CA ARG A 304 33.56 -111.10 56.91
C ARG A 304 33.04 -111.85 58.14
N ARG A 305 32.21 -111.22 58.98
CA ARG A 305 31.67 -111.86 60.19
C ARG A 305 30.49 -112.79 59.88
N GLU A 306 29.59 -112.39 58.98
CA GLU A 306 28.37 -113.15 58.66
C GLU A 306 28.65 -114.50 58.00
N ALA A 307 29.71 -114.62 57.18
CA ALA A 307 30.03 -115.86 56.47
C ALA A 307 30.43 -117.05 57.38
N ALA A 308 30.86 -116.78 58.62
CA ALA A 308 31.30 -117.83 59.56
C ALA A 308 30.13 -118.52 60.29
N GLU A 309 28.97 -117.87 60.43
CA GLU A 309 27.84 -118.41 61.18
C GLU A 309 26.99 -119.40 60.35
N ILE A 310 26.89 -119.17 59.03
CA ILE A 310 26.01 -119.92 58.11
C ILE A 310 26.41 -121.40 57.95
N GLN A 311 27.69 -121.78 58.14
CA GLN A 311 28.12 -123.18 57.94
C GLN A 311 27.65 -124.16 59.03
N LYS A 312 27.25 -123.70 60.22
CA LYS A 312 26.78 -124.59 61.30
C LYS A 312 25.32 -125.02 61.15
N GLU A 313 24.48 -124.22 60.49
CA GLU A 313 23.02 -124.45 60.41
C GLU A 313 22.62 -125.55 59.42
N LEU A 314 23.37 -125.72 58.34
CA LEU A 314 23.04 -126.62 57.22
C LEU A 314 23.06 -128.12 57.54
N ALA A 315 23.64 -128.55 58.67
CA ALA A 315 23.74 -129.97 59.03
C ALA A 315 22.47 -130.52 59.70
N LEU A 316 21.65 -129.67 60.34
CA LEU A 316 20.46 -130.09 61.10
C LEU A 316 19.18 -130.19 60.26
N GLU A 317 19.13 -129.56 59.09
CA GLU A 317 17.92 -129.46 58.26
C GLU A 317 17.57 -130.72 57.44
N LYS A 318 18.52 -131.64 57.22
CA LYS A 318 18.27 -132.83 56.39
C LYS A 318 17.41 -133.91 57.04
N GLU A 319 17.25 -133.92 58.37
CA GLU A 319 16.54 -135.00 59.09
C GLU A 319 15.01 -134.76 59.19
N ARG A 320 14.52 -133.54 58.92
CA ARG A 320 13.09 -133.18 59.09
C ARG A 320 12.21 -133.42 57.86
N ARG A 321 12.77 -133.56 56.65
CA ARG A 321 11.97 -133.50 55.40
C ARG A 321 11.19 -134.77 55.02
N ASP A 322 11.37 -135.90 55.69
CA ASP A 322 10.71 -137.17 55.30
C ASP A 322 9.32 -137.41 55.93
N ARG A 323 8.75 -136.46 56.69
CA ARG A 323 7.47 -136.68 57.41
C ARG A 323 6.26 -135.87 56.93
N GLU A 324 6.40 -135.02 55.92
CA GLU A 324 5.37 -133.99 55.64
C GLU A 324 4.63 -134.12 54.29
N ILE A 325 4.74 -135.26 53.61
CA ILE A 325 3.94 -135.57 52.42
C ILE A 325 2.93 -136.67 52.75
N GLU A 326 1.84 -136.33 53.44
CA GLU A 326 0.62 -137.17 53.41
C GLU A 326 -0.68 -136.48 53.87
N LEU A 327 -0.62 -135.29 54.47
CA LEU A 327 -1.80 -134.66 55.04
C LEU A 327 -2.15 -133.37 54.33
N ILE A 328 -3.28 -133.43 53.61
CA ILE A 328 -4.26 -132.35 53.39
C ILE A 328 -4.25 -131.74 51.98
N ALA A 329 -4.70 -132.59 51.06
CA ALA A 329 -5.46 -132.22 49.86
C ALA A 329 -6.97 -132.10 50.17
N LYS A 330 -7.39 -131.24 51.12
CA LYS A 330 -8.83 -131.04 51.40
C LYS A 330 -9.16 -129.58 51.71
N ALA A 331 -10.04 -129.02 50.87
CA ALA A 331 -10.85 -127.82 51.05
C ALA A 331 -10.14 -126.47 50.78
N ARG A 332 -10.67 -125.52 49.98
CA ARG A 332 -12.00 -125.39 49.34
C ARG A 332 -12.02 -124.13 48.43
N GLU A 333 -12.80 -124.23 47.34
CA GLU A 333 -13.76 -123.25 46.72
C GLU A 333 -13.25 -121.87 46.25
N GLU A 334 -13.23 -121.49 44.95
CA GLU A 334 -14.34 -121.20 43.99
C GLU A 334 -15.35 -120.20 44.58
N GLU A 335 -15.65 -119.00 44.04
CA GLU A 335 -16.03 -118.63 42.66
C GLU A 335 -16.19 -117.07 42.62
N LEU A 336 -15.61 -116.34 41.66
CA LEU A 336 -16.26 -115.53 40.58
C LEU A 336 -15.81 -114.05 40.71
N ALA A 337 -14.89 -113.47 39.93
CA ALA A 337 -14.53 -113.60 38.51
C ALA A 337 -15.74 -113.43 37.56
N ASN A 338 -16.05 -112.16 37.25
CA ASN A 338 -16.54 -111.60 35.98
C ASN A 338 -17.55 -110.48 36.28
N ILE A 339 -17.11 -109.23 36.45
CA ILE A 339 -16.77 -108.24 35.39
C ILE A 339 -17.95 -107.94 34.45
N SER A 340 -18.24 -106.64 34.35
CA SER A 340 -19.09 -105.93 33.39
C SER A 340 -20.55 -105.64 33.78
N ARG A 341 -20.71 -104.72 34.74
CA ARG A 341 -21.75 -103.68 34.64
C ARG A 341 -21.06 -102.33 34.46
N ASN A 342 -20.79 -102.03 33.20
CA ASN A 342 -20.37 -100.73 32.74
C ASN A 342 -21.36 -99.65 33.18
N LEU A 343 -20.81 -98.66 33.88
CA LEU A 343 -20.80 -97.27 33.48
C LEU A 343 -21.92 -96.87 32.51
N THR A 344 -22.89 -96.10 33.03
CA THR A 344 -23.54 -94.90 32.46
C THR A 344 -24.99 -94.83 32.93
N LEU A 345 -25.13 -94.35 34.16
CA LEU A 345 -26.16 -93.35 34.48
C LEU A 345 -25.91 -92.19 33.50
N GLU A 346 -26.87 -91.72 32.72
CA GLU A 346 -28.07 -91.09 33.22
C GLU A 346 -29.13 -91.12 32.11
N LYS A 347 -30.26 -91.77 32.43
CA LYS A 347 -31.39 -91.97 31.53
C LYS A 347 -32.18 -90.68 31.38
N ALA A 348 -32.55 -90.43 30.13
CA ALA A 348 -33.74 -89.70 29.78
C ALA A 348 -35.00 -90.44 30.28
N GLU A 349 -35.74 -89.76 31.15
CA GLU A 349 -37.16 -89.97 31.44
C GLU A 349 -37.75 -88.55 31.32
N ARG A 350 -38.54 -88.16 30.31
CA ARG A 350 -39.83 -88.73 29.86
C ARG A 350 -40.64 -89.22 31.08
N ASP A 351 -41.73 -88.59 31.49
CA ASP A 351 -42.89 -88.29 30.67
C ASP A 351 -43.93 -87.43 31.40
N ARG A 352 -44.89 -86.96 30.59
CA ARG A 352 -46.27 -86.48 30.86
C ARG A 352 -46.44 -84.98 30.69
N GLN A 353 -47.37 -84.48 29.90
CA GLN A 353 -48.50 -85.08 29.18
C GLN A 353 -49.04 -84.00 28.21
N ILE A 354 -49.50 -84.43 27.02
CA ILE A 354 -50.80 -84.08 26.37
C ILE A 354 -51.01 -82.56 26.11
N GLU A 355 -51.25 -82.08 24.89
CA GLU A 355 -52.40 -82.44 24.05
C GLU A 355 -52.20 -82.00 22.60
N LEU A 356 -52.76 -82.81 21.73
CA LEU A 356 -52.76 -82.73 20.28
C LEU A 356 -53.58 -81.53 19.76
N VAL A 357 -53.05 -80.95 18.67
CA VAL A 357 -53.78 -80.66 17.42
C VAL A 357 -54.77 -79.48 17.41
N GLY A 358 -54.29 -78.38 16.85
CA GLY A 358 -54.70 -77.90 15.51
C GLY A 358 -56.18 -77.61 15.24
N LYS A 359 -56.49 -76.34 14.95
CA LYS A 359 -57.06 -75.91 13.66
C LYS A 359 -57.35 -74.40 13.63
N ALA A 360 -57.30 -73.89 12.40
CA ALA A 360 -57.87 -72.64 11.88
C ALA A 360 -57.12 -71.35 12.28
N LYS A 361 -56.48 -70.64 11.34
CA LYS A 361 -57.12 -69.74 10.36
C LYS A 361 -58.16 -68.83 11.02
N GLU A 362 -57.70 -67.70 11.52
CA GLU A 362 -58.36 -66.38 11.48
C GLU A 362 -57.47 -65.40 12.25
N SER A 363 -56.56 -64.75 11.54
CA SER A 363 -55.75 -63.66 12.08
C SER A 363 -55.36 -62.71 10.93
N GLU A 364 -56.38 -62.32 10.16
CA GLU A 364 -56.33 -61.17 9.24
C GLU A 364 -56.93 -59.90 9.87
N LEU A 365 -57.13 -59.85 11.19
CA LEU A 365 -57.81 -58.72 11.86
C LEU A 365 -56.98 -58.07 12.97
N ALA A 366 -55.70 -57.79 12.70
CA ALA A 366 -54.83 -57.03 13.63
C ALA A 366 -53.96 -55.97 12.94
N GLU A 367 -54.35 -55.47 11.77
CA GLU A 367 -53.60 -54.45 11.02
C GLU A 367 -54.19 -53.03 11.04
N ILE A 368 -55.29 -52.79 11.76
CA ILE A 368 -55.98 -51.47 11.68
C ILE A 368 -55.70 -50.52 12.87
N ASP A 369 -55.07 -50.97 13.96
CA ASP A 369 -54.88 -50.11 15.17
C ASP A 369 -53.47 -49.56 15.39
N ARG A 370 -52.53 -49.68 14.43
CA ARG A 370 -51.14 -49.18 14.58
C ARG A 370 -50.71 -48.07 13.62
N THR A 371 -51.57 -47.63 12.71
CA THR A 371 -51.21 -46.66 11.67
C THR A 371 -51.60 -45.22 12.00
N LEU A 372 -52.69 -44.99 12.75
CA LEU A 372 -53.16 -43.63 13.07
C LEU A 372 -52.35 -42.87 14.14
N VAL A 373 -51.61 -43.57 15.00
CA VAL A 373 -50.81 -42.92 16.08
C VAL A 373 -49.40 -42.53 15.59
N ARG A 374 -48.93 -43.11 14.48
CA ARG A 374 -47.54 -42.92 14.01
C ARG A 374 -47.35 -41.68 13.13
N GLU A 375 -48.36 -41.29 12.34
CA GLU A 375 -48.28 -40.10 11.46
C GLU A 375 -48.33 -38.75 12.20
N GLN A 376 -49.05 -38.66 13.32
CA GLN A 376 -49.12 -37.39 14.09
C GLN A 376 -47.83 -37.12 14.88
N ALA A 377 -47.10 -38.17 15.29
CA ALA A 377 -45.84 -38.06 16.03
C ALA A 377 -44.62 -37.74 15.13
N GLU A 378 -44.66 -38.10 13.85
CA GLU A 378 -43.57 -37.82 12.89
C GLU A 378 -43.58 -36.35 12.45
N LYS A 379 -44.76 -35.72 12.24
CA LYS A 379 -44.86 -34.29 11.86
C LYS A 379 -44.49 -33.30 12.99
N GLN A 380 -44.72 -33.67 14.25
CA GLN A 380 -44.34 -32.83 15.40
C GLN A 380 -42.83 -32.84 15.68
N ARG A 381 -42.12 -33.94 15.35
CA ARG A 381 -40.66 -34.02 15.48
C ARG A 381 -39.91 -33.25 14.41
N GLU A 382 -40.47 -33.13 13.21
CA GLU A 382 -39.84 -32.40 12.08
C GLU A 382 -39.81 -30.87 12.30
N ILE A 383 -40.85 -30.31 12.93
CA ILE A 383 -40.93 -28.86 13.22
C ILE A 383 -39.96 -28.47 14.35
N GLU A 384 -39.80 -29.33 15.37
CA GLU A 384 -38.92 -29.08 16.52
C GLU A 384 -37.43 -29.19 16.16
N LEU A 385 -37.08 -30.08 15.21
CA LEU A 385 -35.73 -30.18 14.65
C LEU A 385 -35.36 -28.95 13.79
N SER A 386 -36.30 -28.44 12.99
CA SER A 386 -36.08 -27.25 12.14
C SER A 386 -35.91 -25.95 12.94
N GLN A 387 -36.62 -25.79 14.06
CA GLN A 387 -36.44 -24.65 14.98
C GLN A 387 -35.09 -24.71 15.71
N LYS A 388 -34.67 -25.90 16.16
CA LYS A 388 -33.34 -26.10 16.77
C LYS A 388 -32.20 -25.88 15.78
N GLU A 389 -32.35 -26.24 14.50
CA GLU A 389 -31.34 -25.96 13.48
C GLU A 389 -31.20 -24.46 13.18
N ARG A 390 -32.29 -23.70 13.17
CA ARG A 390 -32.25 -22.23 12.99
C ARG A 390 -31.61 -21.51 14.18
N GLU A 391 -31.88 -21.92 15.41
CA GLU A 391 -31.21 -21.37 16.61
C GLU A 391 -29.71 -21.72 16.61
N ARG A 392 -29.34 -22.92 16.16
CA ARG A 392 -27.93 -23.31 16.04
C ARG A 392 -27.19 -22.44 15.03
N GLN A 393 -27.77 -22.20 13.85
CA GLN A 393 -27.18 -21.35 12.82
C GLN A 393 -27.07 -19.88 13.25
N GLN A 394 -28.07 -19.34 13.96
CA GLN A 394 -27.99 -17.97 14.50
C GLN A 394 -26.92 -17.84 15.60
N SER A 395 -26.77 -18.85 16.47
CA SER A 395 -25.73 -18.87 17.49
C SER A 395 -24.32 -19.01 16.90
N GLU A 396 -24.18 -19.77 15.81
CA GLU A 396 -22.91 -19.99 15.12
C GLU A 396 -22.49 -18.73 14.33
N ILE A 397 -23.43 -18.05 13.68
CA ILE A 397 -23.20 -16.74 13.04
C ILE A 397 -22.82 -15.70 14.10
N ALA A 398 -23.53 -15.61 15.23
CA ALA A 398 -23.17 -14.69 16.30
C ALA A 398 -21.77 -14.97 16.89
N ARG A 399 -21.41 -16.25 17.04
CA ARG A 399 -20.08 -16.67 17.51
C ARG A 399 -18.98 -16.36 16.49
N ILE A 400 -19.22 -16.57 15.21
CA ILE A 400 -18.27 -16.22 14.13
C ILE A 400 -18.11 -14.69 14.05
N THR A 401 -19.19 -13.93 14.20
CA THR A 401 -19.14 -12.45 14.14
C THR A 401 -18.38 -11.87 15.35
N ALA A 402 -18.55 -12.45 16.54
CA ALA A 402 -17.79 -12.07 17.73
C ALA A 402 -16.30 -12.46 17.63
N VAL A 403 -16.00 -13.65 17.08
CA VAL A 403 -14.60 -14.08 16.83
C VAL A 403 -13.94 -13.18 15.78
N MET A 404 -14.66 -12.76 14.74
CA MET A 404 -14.15 -11.82 13.73
C MET A 404 -13.89 -10.43 14.32
N SER A 405 -14.76 -9.91 15.19
CA SER A 405 -14.51 -8.61 15.86
C SER A 405 -13.36 -8.69 16.86
N ASP A 406 -13.19 -9.81 17.56
CA ASP A 406 -12.09 -10.04 18.48
C ASP A 406 -10.76 -10.25 17.73
N GLU A 407 -10.77 -10.94 16.57
CA GLU A 407 -9.61 -11.03 15.69
C GLU A 407 -9.23 -9.69 15.07
N GLU A 408 -10.20 -8.86 14.70
CA GLU A 408 -9.94 -7.54 14.09
C GLU A 408 -9.37 -6.55 15.12
N THR A 409 -9.88 -6.57 16.36
CA THR A 409 -9.29 -5.80 17.47
C THR A 409 -7.90 -6.32 17.87
N ALA A 410 -7.69 -7.64 17.90
CA ALA A 410 -6.37 -8.23 18.14
C ALA A 410 -5.38 -7.93 17.00
N ARG A 411 -5.85 -7.88 15.75
CA ARG A 411 -5.04 -7.51 14.58
C ARG A 411 -4.65 -6.04 14.62
N ASN A 412 -5.57 -5.16 14.97
CA ASN A 412 -5.29 -3.72 15.14
C ASN A 412 -4.32 -3.47 16.31
N ALA A 413 -4.47 -4.20 17.43
CA ALA A 413 -3.53 -4.13 18.54
C ALA A 413 -2.13 -4.66 18.16
N ARG A 414 -2.03 -5.72 17.36
CA ARG A 414 -0.76 -6.22 16.80
C ARG A 414 -0.13 -5.25 15.82
N HIS A 415 -0.92 -4.56 14.99
CA HIS A 415 -0.42 -3.53 14.09
C HIS A 415 0.13 -2.32 14.86
N GLN A 416 -0.60 -1.84 15.88
CA GLN A 416 -0.11 -0.75 16.74
C GLN A 416 1.16 -1.16 17.50
N ALA A 417 1.21 -2.38 18.04
CA ALA A 417 2.41 -2.90 18.70
C ALA A 417 3.60 -3.07 17.73
N ALA A 418 3.35 -3.44 16.47
CA ALA A 418 4.38 -3.53 15.43
C ALA A 418 4.89 -2.14 15.00
N ASP A 419 4.00 -1.16 14.90
CA ASP A 419 4.35 0.23 14.59
C ASP A 419 5.17 0.84 15.73
N ASP A 420 4.78 0.63 16.99
CA ASP A 420 5.53 1.06 18.17
C ASP A 420 6.89 0.36 18.28
N ALA A 421 6.96 -0.94 17.98
CA ALA A 421 8.22 -1.66 17.91
C ALA A 421 9.13 -1.12 16.80
N SER A 422 8.58 -0.77 15.63
CA SER A 422 9.34 -0.19 14.52
C SER A 422 9.88 1.21 14.85
N LEU A 423 9.10 2.02 15.58
CA LEU A 423 9.51 3.33 16.07
C LEU A 423 10.59 3.20 17.14
N ALA A 424 10.48 2.22 18.05
CA ALA A 424 11.51 1.93 19.05
C ALA A 424 12.83 1.44 18.41
N VAL A 425 12.77 0.62 17.35
CA VAL A 425 13.94 0.18 16.59
C VAL A 425 14.59 1.37 15.86
N ARG A 426 13.79 2.25 15.21
CA ARG A 426 14.31 3.47 14.59
C ARG A 426 14.95 4.42 15.60
N LYS A 427 14.34 4.57 16.78
CA LYS A 427 14.89 5.40 17.86
C LYS A 427 16.22 4.83 18.37
N ARG A 428 16.30 3.52 18.62
CA ARG A 428 17.56 2.85 18.97
C ARG A 428 18.62 2.94 17.87
N ALA A 429 18.23 2.86 16.60
CA ALA A 429 19.15 3.02 15.47
C ALA A 429 19.72 4.44 15.38
N LEU A 430 18.91 5.45 15.71
CA LEU A 430 19.36 6.84 15.81
C LEU A 430 20.26 7.06 17.03
N GLU A 431 19.91 6.49 18.19
CA GLU A 431 20.73 6.54 19.40
C GLU A 431 22.09 5.86 19.19
N THR A 432 22.13 4.65 18.61
CA THR A 432 23.39 3.98 18.26
C THR A 432 24.19 4.73 17.20
N ARG A 433 23.54 5.42 16.25
CA ARG A 433 24.25 6.27 15.29
C ARG A 433 24.86 7.51 15.95
N LEU A 434 24.18 8.09 16.93
CA LEU A 434 24.70 9.17 17.77
C LEU A 434 25.89 8.70 18.61
N GLU A 435 25.79 7.53 19.24
CA GLU A 435 26.88 6.92 20.01
C GLU A 435 28.09 6.57 19.13
N MET A 436 27.87 6.06 17.91
CA MET A 436 28.95 5.81 16.93
C MET A 436 29.63 7.10 16.49
N LEU A 437 28.88 8.18 16.26
CA LEU A 437 29.43 9.51 15.97
C LEU A 437 30.21 10.09 17.15
N GLU A 438 29.74 9.85 18.38
CA GLU A 438 30.48 10.22 19.60
C GLU A 438 31.75 9.39 19.77
N LEU A 439 31.72 8.10 19.41
CA LEU A 439 32.88 7.21 19.40
C LEU A 439 33.90 7.63 18.33
N ASP A 440 33.47 7.91 17.11
CA ASP A 440 34.31 8.44 16.02
C ASP A 440 34.93 9.79 16.41
N ARG A 441 34.16 10.63 17.12
CA ARG A 441 34.66 11.89 17.68
C ARG A 441 35.73 11.61 18.76
N GLN A 442 35.51 10.64 19.64
CA GLN A 442 36.49 10.27 20.67
C GLN A 442 37.75 9.61 20.08
N GLU A 443 37.62 8.77 19.05
CA GLU A 443 38.73 8.14 18.34
C GLU A 443 39.54 9.18 17.56
N SER A 444 38.89 10.12 16.88
CA SER A 444 39.58 11.25 16.22
C SER A 444 40.28 12.17 17.22
N PHE A 445 39.71 12.39 18.41
CA PHE A 445 40.41 13.08 19.49
C PHE A 445 41.58 12.27 20.07
N ALA A 446 41.46 10.95 20.16
CA ALA A 446 42.52 10.08 20.65
C ALA A 446 43.69 9.99 19.65
N THR A 447 43.42 9.87 18.35
CA THR A 447 44.43 9.89 17.28
C THR A 447 45.11 11.25 17.20
N ALA A 448 44.36 12.36 17.31
CA ALA A 448 44.93 13.70 17.39
C ALA A 448 45.82 13.89 18.65
N LYS A 449 45.45 13.27 19.78
CA LYS A 449 46.25 13.31 21.02
C LYS A 449 47.51 12.45 20.92
N GLN A 450 47.45 11.30 20.22
CA GLN A 450 48.60 10.47 19.90
C GLN A 450 49.55 11.16 18.90
N GLU A 451 49.01 11.83 17.89
CA GLU A 451 49.78 12.68 16.97
C GLU A 451 50.39 13.88 17.70
N GLN A 452 49.70 14.44 18.69
CA GLN A 452 50.19 15.50 19.56
C GLN A 452 51.29 15.02 20.52
N GLU A 453 51.23 13.80 21.06
CA GLU A 453 52.28 13.21 21.90
C GLU A 453 53.55 12.89 21.08
N VAL A 454 53.39 12.39 19.85
CA VAL A 454 54.51 12.19 18.90
C VAL A 454 55.08 13.52 18.40
N ALA A 455 54.26 14.57 18.30
CA ALA A 455 54.71 15.93 17.99
C ALA A 455 55.35 16.66 19.19
N ASN A 456 54.95 16.33 20.43
CA ASN A 456 55.45 16.97 21.65
C ASN A 456 56.90 16.58 21.98
N GLU A 457 57.36 15.37 21.62
CA GLU A 457 58.77 15.02 21.75
C GLU A 457 59.67 15.78 20.76
N LYS A 458 59.13 16.21 19.61
CA LYS A 458 59.85 17.00 18.60
C LYS A 458 59.75 18.52 18.77
N ALA A 459 58.90 19.00 19.68
CA ALA A 459 58.62 20.44 19.86
C ALA A 459 59.11 21.00 21.22
N LYS A 460 60.20 20.46 21.79
CA LYS A 460 60.84 21.07 22.97
C LYS A 460 61.73 22.28 22.68
N VAL A 461 61.77 22.77 21.44
CA VAL A 461 62.55 23.94 21.04
C VAL A 461 61.77 24.75 20.01
N LEU A 462 61.00 25.75 20.45
CA LEU A 462 60.92 27.12 19.90
C LEU A 462 59.62 27.86 20.24
N SER A 463 59.81 28.92 21.02
CA SER A 463 59.07 30.20 21.06
C SER A 463 57.62 30.24 21.55
N GLU A 464 57.46 30.77 22.76
CA GLU A 464 56.22 31.22 23.42
C GLU A 464 55.41 32.26 22.62
N GLN A 465 55.89 32.75 21.47
CA GLN A 465 55.16 33.74 20.67
C GLN A 465 54.14 33.12 19.69
N GLN A 466 54.25 31.83 19.34
CA GLN A 466 53.26 31.18 18.46
C GLN A 466 51.97 30.78 19.19
N ARG A 467 52.02 30.61 20.52
CA ARG A 467 50.85 30.26 21.35
C ARG A 467 49.84 31.40 21.44
N PHE A 468 50.29 32.65 21.53
CA PHE A 468 49.43 33.82 21.65
C PHE A 468 48.59 34.08 20.38
N ILE A 469 49.16 33.83 19.19
CA ILE A 469 48.45 34.03 17.92
C ILE A 469 47.40 32.93 17.68
N LEU A 470 47.67 31.71 18.14
CA LEU A 470 46.72 30.59 18.09
C LEU A 470 45.54 30.79 19.05
N ASP A 471 45.78 31.24 20.28
CA ASP A 471 44.70 31.54 21.24
C ASP A 471 43.79 32.68 20.76
N ARG A 472 44.37 33.73 20.15
CA ARG A 472 43.58 34.84 19.57
C ARG A 472 42.77 34.43 18.34
N ARG A 473 43.28 33.50 17.53
CA ARG A 473 42.49 32.93 16.42
C ARG A 473 41.34 32.07 16.94
N TRP A 474 41.60 31.27 17.96
CA TRP A 474 40.60 30.41 18.59
C TRP A 474 39.43 31.21 19.18
N GLU A 475 39.70 32.34 19.84
CA GLU A 475 38.64 33.22 20.36
C GLU A 475 37.74 33.80 19.27
N VAL A 476 38.34 34.21 18.14
CA VAL A 476 37.59 34.77 17.00
C VAL A 476 36.75 33.68 16.34
N GLU A 477 37.31 32.49 16.16
CA GLU A 477 36.59 31.34 15.58
C GLU A 477 35.41 30.90 16.47
N GLN A 478 35.57 30.92 17.79
CA GLN A 478 34.49 30.67 18.75
C GLN A 478 33.38 31.73 18.73
N GLU A 479 33.71 32.99 18.45
CA GLU A 479 32.69 34.02 18.24
C GLU A 479 31.96 33.87 16.91
N GLU A 480 32.67 33.51 15.84
CA GLU A 480 32.09 33.27 14.52
C GLU A 480 31.15 32.07 14.53
N ILE A 481 31.56 30.96 15.17
CA ILE A 481 30.71 29.78 15.34
C ILE A 481 29.46 30.12 16.16
N ARG A 482 29.58 30.87 17.26
CA ARG A 482 28.40 31.27 18.06
C ARG A 482 27.45 32.20 17.28
N LYS A 483 27.98 33.08 16.43
CA LYS A 483 27.16 33.93 15.55
C LYS A 483 26.48 33.08 14.47
N ALA A 484 27.17 32.10 13.91
CA ALA A 484 26.61 31.15 12.93
C ALA A 484 25.51 30.29 13.56
N GLU A 485 25.74 29.69 14.73
CA GLU A 485 24.72 28.91 15.45
C GLU A 485 23.49 29.74 15.84
N ALA A 486 23.68 31.00 16.23
CA ALA A 486 22.57 31.91 16.55
C ALA A 486 21.78 32.28 15.30
N PHE A 487 22.46 32.47 14.16
CA PHE A 487 21.82 32.73 12.88
C PHE A 487 21.04 31.51 12.39
N GLU A 488 21.64 30.33 12.46
CA GLU A 488 21.01 29.07 12.05
C GLU A 488 19.82 28.71 12.95
N LYS A 489 19.92 28.90 14.27
CA LYS A 489 18.76 28.76 15.19
C LYS A 489 17.62 29.73 14.85
N ALA A 490 17.93 30.98 14.49
CA ALA A 490 16.93 31.96 14.10
C ALA A 490 16.29 31.63 12.74
N GLU A 491 17.05 31.03 11.82
CA GLU A 491 16.56 30.54 10.53
C GLU A 491 15.67 29.31 10.70
N ILE A 492 16.07 28.35 11.54
CA ILE A 492 15.26 27.19 11.92
C ILE A 492 13.97 27.62 12.63
N GLU A 493 14.00 28.64 13.51
CA GLU A 493 12.78 29.16 14.14
C GLU A 493 11.85 29.84 13.13
N LYS A 494 12.40 30.57 12.15
CA LYS A 494 11.63 31.14 11.04
C LYS A 494 11.03 30.06 10.15
N GLU A 495 11.79 29.04 9.78
CA GLU A 495 11.30 27.90 9.02
C GLU A 495 10.24 27.11 9.78
N ALA A 496 10.45 26.86 11.09
CA ALA A 496 9.46 26.22 11.95
C ALA A 496 8.19 27.07 12.14
N ALA A 497 8.30 28.41 12.08
CA ALA A 497 7.15 29.30 12.06
C ALA A 497 6.41 29.25 10.71
N VAL A 498 7.13 29.24 9.59
CA VAL A 498 6.56 29.09 8.23
C VAL A 498 5.90 27.73 8.05
N ILE A 499 6.47 26.65 8.59
CA ILE A 499 5.88 25.30 8.57
C ILE A 499 4.64 25.24 9.46
N ARG A 500 4.63 25.88 10.64
CA ARG A 500 3.42 25.98 11.47
C ARG A 500 2.31 26.77 10.80
N GLN A 501 2.65 27.87 10.13
CA GLN A 501 1.70 28.68 9.37
C GLN A 501 1.19 27.94 8.12
N GLY A 502 2.08 27.24 7.42
CA GLY A 502 1.79 26.35 6.29
C GLY A 502 0.88 25.19 6.69
N GLY A 503 1.17 24.52 7.81
CA GLY A 503 0.34 23.46 8.39
C GLY A 503 -1.05 23.94 8.77
N ALA A 504 -1.18 25.14 9.36
CA ALA A 504 -2.47 25.75 9.65
C ALA A 504 -3.25 26.09 8.37
N THR A 505 -2.58 26.55 7.30
CA THR A 505 -3.24 26.81 6.01
C THR A 505 -3.65 25.53 5.27
N HIS A 506 -2.83 24.47 5.34
CA HIS A 506 -3.17 23.16 4.77
C HIS A 506 -4.32 22.49 5.54
N ALA A 507 -4.29 22.53 6.88
CA ALA A 507 -5.40 22.06 7.71
C ALA A 507 -6.68 22.87 7.43
N ALA A 508 -6.58 24.19 7.23
CA ALA A 508 -7.72 25.02 6.84
C ALA A 508 -8.22 24.73 5.42
N GLN A 509 -7.34 24.41 4.46
CA GLN A 509 -7.74 23.99 3.11
C GLN A 509 -8.42 22.62 3.11
N ILE A 510 -7.91 21.67 3.90
CA ILE A 510 -8.54 20.35 4.08
C ILE A 510 -9.89 20.50 4.78
N ALA A 511 -10.00 21.35 5.81
CA ALA A 511 -11.27 21.63 6.46
C ALA A 511 -12.28 22.29 5.51
N ARG A 512 -11.83 23.21 4.64
CA ARG A 512 -12.67 23.83 3.61
C ARG A 512 -13.10 22.85 2.52
N SER A 513 -12.22 21.95 2.07
CA SER A 513 -12.56 20.95 1.05
C SER A 513 -13.54 19.91 1.61
N LEU A 514 -13.36 19.48 2.85
CA LEU A 514 -14.24 18.53 3.53
C LEU A 514 -15.60 19.17 3.87
N ALA A 515 -15.63 20.46 4.21
CA ALA A 515 -16.86 21.23 4.36
C ALA A 515 -17.58 21.41 3.01
N ARG A 516 -16.85 21.64 1.92
CA ARG A 516 -17.41 21.74 0.56
C ARG A 516 -18.00 20.41 0.10
N GLN A 517 -17.31 19.30 0.35
CA GLN A 517 -17.83 17.95 0.05
C GLN A 517 -19.08 17.62 0.87
N LYS A 518 -19.13 18.02 2.15
CA LYS A 518 -20.36 17.89 2.95
C LYS A 518 -21.50 18.72 2.36
N ALA A 519 -21.26 19.99 2.03
CA ALA A 519 -22.27 20.86 1.44
C ALA A 519 -22.76 20.36 0.07
N GLU A 520 -21.88 19.79 -0.75
CA GLU A 520 -22.23 19.17 -2.03
C GLU A 520 -23.09 17.91 -1.81
N ARG A 521 -22.73 17.05 -0.86
CA ARG A 521 -23.56 15.88 -0.50
C ARG A 521 -24.91 16.27 0.09
N ASP A 522 -24.96 17.29 0.95
CA ASP A 522 -26.20 17.78 1.54
C ASP A 522 -27.10 18.40 0.46
N SER A 523 -26.52 19.12 -0.51
CA SER A 523 -27.24 19.66 -1.66
C SER A 523 -27.77 18.54 -2.58
N GLU A 524 -27.00 17.46 -2.76
CA GLU A 524 -27.40 16.29 -3.55
C GLU A 524 -28.53 15.52 -2.86
N ILE A 525 -28.47 15.36 -1.54
CA ILE A 525 -29.56 14.78 -0.73
C ILE A 525 -30.82 15.65 -0.82
N GLU A 526 -30.69 16.98 -0.77
CA GLU A 526 -31.82 17.89 -0.91
C GLU A 526 -32.44 17.85 -2.32
N LEU A 527 -31.61 17.69 -3.36
CA LEU A 527 -32.06 17.51 -4.74
C LEU A 527 -32.80 16.18 -4.91
N ILE A 528 -32.27 15.09 -4.34
CA ILE A 528 -32.90 13.77 -4.31
C ILE A 528 -34.25 13.85 -3.56
N GLY A 529 -34.30 14.54 -2.42
CA GLY A 529 -35.53 14.80 -1.68
C GLY A 529 -36.57 15.57 -2.49
N LYS A 530 -36.17 16.62 -3.21
CA LYS A 530 -37.06 17.38 -4.11
C LYS A 530 -37.53 16.54 -5.29
N THR A 531 -36.70 15.67 -5.85
CA THR A 531 -37.13 14.75 -6.91
C THR A 531 -38.13 13.72 -6.40
N GLU A 532 -37.93 13.16 -5.20
CA GLU A 532 -38.90 12.25 -4.59
C GLU A 532 -40.23 12.97 -4.27
N GLU A 533 -40.18 14.23 -3.84
CA GLU A 533 -41.39 15.04 -3.63
C GLU A 533 -42.15 15.32 -4.93
N LEU A 534 -41.41 15.62 -6.02
CA LEU A 534 -41.99 15.81 -7.35
C LEU A 534 -42.61 14.52 -7.88
N GLU A 535 -41.93 13.38 -7.75
CA GLU A 535 -42.47 12.07 -8.11
C GLU A 535 -43.72 11.73 -7.29
N ARG A 536 -43.70 11.96 -5.97
CA ARG A 536 -44.89 11.80 -5.11
C ARG A 536 -46.02 12.77 -5.46
N ALA A 537 -45.71 13.94 -5.99
CA ALA A 537 -46.71 14.91 -6.44
C ALA A 537 -47.29 14.50 -7.81
N GLU A 538 -46.47 13.98 -8.72
CA GLU A 538 -46.90 13.42 -9.99
C GLU A 538 -47.79 12.19 -9.80
N ILE A 539 -47.38 11.25 -8.94
CA ILE A 539 -48.21 10.09 -8.57
C ILE A 539 -49.54 10.53 -7.95
N ARG A 540 -49.55 11.58 -7.11
CA ARG A 540 -50.81 12.13 -6.58
C ARG A 540 -51.67 12.76 -7.66
N ARG A 541 -51.08 13.45 -8.65
CA ARG A 541 -51.81 14.04 -9.78
C ARG A 541 -52.37 12.98 -10.73
N THR A 542 -51.63 11.91 -11.00
CA THR A 542 -52.13 10.80 -11.83
C THR A 542 -53.26 10.08 -11.12
N LEU A 543 -53.11 9.79 -9.83
CA LEU A 543 -54.16 9.14 -9.03
C LEU A 543 -55.43 10.02 -8.92
N ALA A 544 -55.28 11.35 -8.81
CA ALA A 544 -56.41 12.28 -8.84
C ALA A 544 -57.09 12.33 -10.22
N ARG A 545 -56.32 12.28 -11.33
CA ARG A 545 -56.88 12.19 -12.68
C ARG A 545 -57.65 10.88 -12.90
N GLU A 546 -57.10 9.76 -12.44
CA GLU A 546 -57.79 8.46 -12.50
C GLU A 546 -59.08 8.46 -11.65
N GLN A 547 -59.07 9.13 -10.49
CA GLN A 547 -60.28 9.31 -9.69
C GLN A 547 -61.31 10.19 -10.41
N GLU A 548 -60.91 11.33 -11.00
CA GLU A 548 -61.83 12.16 -11.79
C GLU A 548 -62.39 11.42 -13.01
N GLU A 549 -61.58 10.61 -13.70
CA GLU A 549 -62.06 9.80 -14.82
C GLU A 549 -63.06 8.74 -14.37
N ARG A 550 -62.79 8.04 -13.26
CA ARG A 550 -63.76 7.12 -12.65
C ARG A 550 -65.04 7.82 -12.22
N ASP A 551 -64.95 8.99 -11.61
CA ASP A 551 -66.11 9.76 -11.18
C ASP A 551 -66.93 10.24 -12.40
N ARG A 552 -66.27 10.60 -13.51
CA ARG A 552 -66.94 10.92 -14.79
C ARG A 552 -67.61 9.69 -15.39
N GLU A 553 -66.98 8.52 -15.36
CA GLU A 553 -67.61 7.27 -15.80
C GLU A 553 -68.83 6.92 -14.95
N ILE A 554 -68.72 7.04 -13.63
CA ILE A 554 -69.84 6.82 -12.70
C ILE A 554 -70.98 7.80 -13.01
N ALA A 555 -70.68 9.09 -13.20
CA ALA A 555 -71.67 10.11 -13.54
C ALA A 555 -72.33 9.87 -14.91
N LEU A 556 -71.57 9.39 -15.91
CA LEU A 556 -72.13 9.01 -17.22
C LEU A 556 -73.06 7.80 -17.10
N VAL A 557 -72.71 6.80 -16.29
CA VAL A 557 -73.55 5.63 -16.02
C VAL A 557 -74.81 6.04 -15.25
N GLU A 558 -74.71 6.92 -14.26
CA GLU A 558 -75.87 7.46 -13.54
C GLU A 558 -76.80 8.24 -14.47
N LYS A 559 -76.25 9.13 -15.30
CA LYS A 559 -77.02 9.88 -16.28
C LYS A 559 -77.68 8.97 -17.34
N ALA A 560 -77.01 7.89 -17.74
CA ALA A 560 -77.59 6.89 -18.64
C ALA A 560 -78.76 6.16 -17.97
N LYS A 561 -78.64 5.79 -16.69
CA LYS A 561 -79.75 5.21 -15.91
C LYS A 561 -80.91 6.20 -15.76
N GLU A 562 -80.64 7.47 -15.50
CA GLU A 562 -81.68 8.51 -15.43
C GLU A 562 -82.40 8.65 -16.78
N LEU A 563 -81.67 8.70 -17.89
CA LEU A 563 -82.26 8.73 -19.23
C LEU A 563 -83.10 7.49 -19.53
N GLU A 564 -82.63 6.30 -19.17
CA GLU A 564 -83.44 5.07 -19.28
C GLU A 564 -84.72 5.15 -18.44
N THR A 565 -84.65 5.65 -17.19
CA THR A 565 -85.85 5.81 -16.36
C THR A 565 -86.84 6.80 -16.95
N VAL A 566 -86.36 7.93 -17.50
CA VAL A 566 -87.21 8.92 -18.17
C VAL A 566 -87.82 8.35 -19.44
N GLU A 567 -87.08 7.54 -20.20
CA GLU A 567 -87.58 6.89 -21.41
C GLU A 567 -88.64 5.82 -21.08
N VAL A 568 -88.44 5.06 -20.00
CA VAL A 568 -89.44 4.13 -19.46
C VAL A 568 -90.69 4.89 -19.01
N GLU A 569 -90.54 6.00 -18.27
CA GLU A 569 -91.69 6.83 -17.86
C GLU A 569 -92.44 7.43 -19.05
N LYS A 570 -91.71 7.92 -20.06
CA LYS A 570 -92.32 8.45 -21.29
C LYS A 570 -93.08 7.37 -22.05
N ASN A 571 -92.50 6.18 -22.18
CA ASN A 571 -93.17 5.03 -22.80
C ASN A 571 -94.42 4.61 -22.01
N LEU A 572 -94.35 4.63 -20.68
CA LEU A 572 -95.49 4.37 -19.81
C LEU A 572 -96.60 5.41 -20.00
N VAL A 573 -96.26 6.70 -20.10
CA VAL A 573 -97.23 7.78 -20.37
C VAL A 573 -97.91 7.58 -21.72
N ILE A 574 -97.13 7.27 -22.77
CA ILE A 574 -97.68 6.97 -24.10
C ILE A 574 -98.62 5.77 -24.06
N GLU A 575 -98.24 4.69 -23.36
CA GLU A 575 -99.09 3.51 -23.20
C GLU A 575 -100.38 3.84 -22.43
N LEU A 576 -100.30 4.65 -21.37
CA LEU A 576 -101.46 5.12 -20.62
C LEU A 576 -102.38 6.01 -21.47
N GLU A 577 -101.83 6.87 -22.32
CA GLU A 577 -102.61 7.67 -23.26
C GLU A 577 -103.30 6.82 -24.33
N HIS A 578 -102.61 5.79 -24.84
CA HIS A 578 -103.22 4.82 -25.76
C HIS A 578 -104.36 4.09 -25.07
N ARG A 579 -104.17 3.57 -23.85
CA ARG A 579 -105.25 2.95 -23.08
C ARG A 579 -106.39 3.91 -22.78
N ARG A 580 -106.12 5.18 -22.47
CA ARG A 580 -107.17 6.20 -22.30
C ARG A 580 -107.94 6.46 -23.58
N ARG A 581 -107.26 6.51 -24.74
CA ARG A 581 -107.93 6.62 -26.05
C ARG A 581 -108.81 5.40 -26.35
N ASP A 582 -108.33 4.20 -26.03
CA ASP A 582 -109.10 2.98 -26.18
C ASP A 582 -110.33 2.98 -25.24
N ILE A 583 -110.17 3.41 -23.99
CA ILE A 583 -111.29 3.58 -23.05
C ILE A 583 -112.30 4.62 -23.57
N ALA A 584 -111.83 5.77 -24.08
CA ALA A 584 -112.70 6.81 -24.63
C ALA A 584 -113.44 6.34 -25.90
N LEU A 585 -112.81 5.51 -26.74
CA LEU A 585 -113.47 4.85 -27.87
C LEU A 585 -114.56 3.89 -27.38
N ILE A 586 -114.27 3.09 -26.37
CA ILE A 586 -115.25 2.19 -25.74
C ILE A 586 -116.41 2.99 -25.14
N GLU A 587 -116.16 4.11 -24.46
CA GLU A 587 -117.20 4.99 -23.93
C GLU A 587 -118.04 5.60 -25.04
N LYS A 588 -117.41 6.06 -26.14
CA LYS A 588 -118.13 6.61 -27.29
C LYS A 588 -118.96 5.56 -28.03
N ASP A 589 -118.48 4.32 -28.10
CA ASP A 589 -119.25 3.22 -28.65
C ASP A 589 -120.42 2.83 -27.72
N LYS A 590 -120.24 2.89 -26.39
CA LYS A 590 -121.35 2.79 -25.43
C LYS A 590 -122.36 3.92 -25.56
N GLU A 591 -121.92 5.15 -25.80
CA GLU A 591 -122.81 6.30 -26.06
C GLU A 591 -123.59 6.11 -27.37
N ARG A 592 -122.95 5.57 -28.42
CA ARG A 592 -123.62 5.23 -29.68
C ARG A 592 -124.65 4.11 -29.48
N GLU A 593 -124.29 3.05 -28.76
CA GLU A 593 -125.24 2.00 -28.39
C GLU A 593 -126.41 2.57 -27.57
N ALA A 594 -126.14 3.45 -26.60
CA ALA A 594 -127.19 4.12 -25.82
C ALA A 594 -128.07 5.03 -26.68
N ALA A 595 -127.50 5.77 -27.63
CA ALA A 595 -128.24 6.62 -28.56
C ALA A 595 -129.07 5.80 -29.55
N ASP A 596 -128.57 4.65 -30.00
CA ASP A 596 -129.31 3.71 -30.85
C ASP A 596 -130.44 3.05 -30.06
N ILE A 597 -130.24 2.73 -28.78
CA ILE A 597 -131.32 2.30 -27.86
C ILE A 597 -132.37 3.41 -27.70
N GLN A 598 -131.96 4.67 -27.51
CA GLN A 598 -132.90 5.79 -27.42
C GLN A 598 -133.67 6.03 -28.74
N ARG A 599 -133.02 5.88 -29.89
CA ARG A 599 -133.68 5.95 -31.21
C ARG A 599 -134.67 4.80 -31.41
N PHE A 600 -134.33 3.61 -30.93
CA PHE A 600 -135.23 2.46 -30.93
C PHE A 600 -136.46 2.74 -30.05
N GLN A 601 -136.27 3.25 -28.83
CA GLN A 601 -137.36 3.67 -27.94
C GLN A 601 -138.19 4.83 -28.53
N ALA A 602 -137.57 5.79 -29.22
CA ALA A 602 -138.26 6.89 -29.89
C ALA A 602 -139.13 6.39 -31.06
N ARG A 603 -138.65 5.44 -31.86
CA ARG A 603 -139.46 4.78 -32.90
C ARG A 603 -140.62 3.99 -32.30
N GLU A 604 -140.37 3.27 -31.21
CA GLU A 604 -141.41 2.51 -30.50
C GLU A 604 -142.49 3.43 -29.91
N THR A 605 -142.10 4.61 -29.39
CA THR A 605 -143.06 5.63 -28.92
C THR A 605 -143.79 6.35 -30.06
N GLU A 606 -143.17 6.59 -31.21
CA GLU A 606 -143.86 7.11 -32.41
C GLU A 606 -144.89 6.11 -32.97
N GLU A 607 -144.54 4.82 -33.04
CA GLU A 607 -145.48 3.76 -33.43
C GLU A 607 -146.65 3.67 -32.45
N ARG A 608 -146.38 3.77 -31.15
CA ARG A 608 -147.41 3.79 -30.11
C ARG A 608 -148.30 5.04 -30.13
N ASN A 609 -147.76 6.21 -30.45
CA ASN A 609 -148.54 7.45 -30.62
C ASN A 609 -149.40 7.42 -31.89
N ARG A 610 -148.98 6.70 -32.95
CA ARG A 610 -149.83 6.45 -34.12
C ARG A 610 -150.99 5.50 -33.82
N GLU A 611 -150.79 4.49 -32.98
CA GLU A 611 -151.86 3.59 -32.55
C GLU A 611 -152.93 4.27 -31.69
N ILE A 612 -152.53 5.21 -30.81
CA ILE A 612 -153.48 5.93 -29.93
C ILE A 612 -154.30 6.98 -30.70
N ALA A 613 -153.78 7.56 -31.79
CA ALA A 613 -154.48 8.56 -32.59
C ALA A 613 -155.43 7.97 -33.66
N MET A 614 -155.45 6.65 -33.86
CA MET A 614 -156.40 5.95 -34.73
C MET A 614 -157.62 5.37 -33.99
N VAL A 615 -157.71 5.63 -32.69
CA VAL A 615 -158.90 5.45 -31.84
C VAL A 615 -159.55 6.83 -31.65
#